data_AF-A0A2E7PSB6-F1
#
_entry.id   AF-A0A2E7PSB6-F1
#
_cell.length_a   1.000
_cell.length_b   1.000
_cell.length_c   1.000
_cell.angle_alpha   90.00
_cell.angle_beta   90.00
_cell.angle_gamma   90.00
#
_symmetry.space_group_name_H-M   'P 1'
#
loop_
_entity.id
_entity.type
_entity.pdbx_description
1 polymer ?
#
loop_
_entity_poly.entity_id
_entity_poly.type
_entity_poly.pdbx_seq_one_letter_code
_entity_poly.pdbx_strand_id
1 'polypeptide(L)'
;MILFLKNNFGFIAGCLLVSLGLAGCDFPSVPRGGSPAPEREEAYRINRFWFEYKWNPEPGFRLWESDGDGIWTEIYPSGFRSTFGGKKRMTVRGVAGDFVVKYKGYEGVTGTENGDFGVFIPDFDGERRPIYFVHKKNGRWVPEKSELFMNVLELRDGTELLTFPHEVPNRDNSGGVGNDF
;
A
#
# COMPACT_ATOMS: atom_id res chain seq x y z
N MET A 1 30.63 17.03 58.32
CA MET A 1 30.31 16.09 59.41
C MET A 1 29.60 14.91 58.76
N ILE A 2 30.36 13.88 58.34
CA ILE A 2 30.58 12.58 59.04
C ILE A 2 29.26 11.88 59.40
N LEU A 3 29.01 10.57 59.25
CA LEU A 3 29.38 9.41 58.40
C LEU A 3 28.70 8.19 59.10
N PHE A 4 28.60 7.06 58.40
CA PHE A 4 28.36 5.67 58.86
C PHE A 4 26.90 5.20 59.09
N LEU A 5 26.50 3.94 58.87
CA LEU A 5 26.88 2.75 58.07
C LEU A 5 26.10 1.57 58.67
N LYS A 6 25.78 0.54 57.88
CA LYS A 6 25.88 -0.92 58.19
C LYS A 6 25.23 -1.70 57.03
N ASN A 7 26.00 -2.33 56.14
CA ASN A 7 26.76 -3.61 56.21
C ASN A 7 25.91 -4.88 56.37
N ASN A 8 26.00 -5.75 55.35
CA ASN A 8 26.19 -7.21 55.42
C ASN A 8 26.73 -7.63 54.03
N PHE A 9 28.04 -7.76 53.78
CA PHE A 9 29.01 -8.83 54.09
C PHE A 9 28.78 -10.19 53.42
N GLY A 10 29.80 -10.60 52.63
CA GLY A 10 30.13 -11.96 52.19
C GLY A 10 30.10 -12.11 50.65
N PHE A 11 31.15 -12.51 49.92
CA PHE A 11 32.51 -12.95 50.24
C PHE A 11 33.37 -12.85 48.96
N ILE A 12 34.68 -12.77 49.13
CA ILE A 12 35.74 -12.51 48.12
C ILE A 12 36.11 -13.78 47.34
N ALA A 13 36.36 -13.64 46.03
CA ALA A 13 37.49 -14.22 45.26
C ALA A 13 37.21 -13.92 43.77
N GLY A 14 38.01 -13.15 43.01
CA GLY A 14 39.46 -13.14 42.95
C GLY A 14 39.92 -14.12 41.87
N CYS A 15 40.07 -13.65 40.63
CA CYS A 15 41.12 -14.10 39.69
C CYS A 15 41.08 -13.29 38.39
N LEU A 16 42.03 -12.37 38.28
CA LEU A 16 42.46 -11.77 37.02
C LEU A 16 43.40 -12.79 36.37
N LEU A 17 43.09 -13.28 35.18
CA LEU A 17 44.04 -13.98 34.31
C LEU A 17 44.06 -13.32 32.95
N VAL A 18 45.18 -12.68 32.67
CA VAL A 18 45.63 -12.31 31.33
C VAL A 18 46.28 -13.55 30.72
N SER A 19 45.83 -13.97 29.54
CA SER A 19 46.57 -14.91 28.69
C SER A 19 46.39 -14.52 27.23
N LEU A 20 47.49 -14.06 26.62
CA LEU A 20 47.67 -13.96 25.18
C LEU A 20 47.72 -15.36 24.56
N GLY A 21 47.17 -15.49 23.35
CA GLY A 21 47.83 -16.23 22.25
C GLY A 21 47.50 -17.71 22.04
N LEU A 22 46.77 -17.94 20.94
CA LEU A 22 46.90 -19.01 19.94
C LEU A 22 46.33 -20.43 20.19
N ALA A 23 45.58 -20.83 19.15
CA ALA A 23 45.34 -22.17 18.61
C ALA A 23 44.21 -23.04 19.22
N GLY A 24 43.22 -23.29 18.36
CA GLY A 24 42.68 -24.64 18.19
C GLY A 24 41.33 -24.93 18.84
N CYS A 25 40.24 -24.46 18.23
CA CYS A 25 38.99 -25.21 18.15
C CYS A 25 38.38 -24.96 16.77
N ASP A 26 38.88 -25.73 15.80
CA ASP A 26 38.21 -25.96 14.52
C ASP A 26 36.82 -26.57 14.80
N PHE A 27 35.79 -25.78 14.57
CA PHE A 27 34.46 -26.32 14.28
C PHE A 27 34.32 -26.41 12.76
N PRO A 28 33.91 -27.57 12.21
CA PRO A 28 33.83 -27.75 10.78
C PRO A 28 32.88 -26.72 10.18
N SER A 29 33.41 -25.88 9.30
CA SER A 29 32.64 -25.15 8.30
C SER A 29 31.88 -26.18 7.47
N VAL A 30 30.61 -26.37 7.77
CA VAL A 30 29.68 -26.99 6.83
C VAL A 30 29.36 -25.91 5.79
N PRO A 31 29.76 -26.07 4.52
CA PRO A 31 29.19 -25.26 3.46
C PRO A 31 27.78 -25.78 3.22
N ARG A 32 26.82 -25.30 4.01
CA ARG A 32 25.43 -25.45 3.62
C ARG A 32 25.21 -24.40 2.56
N GLY A 33 25.20 -24.85 1.31
CA GLY A 33 24.48 -24.18 0.24
C GLY A 33 23.05 -23.95 0.73
N GLY A 34 22.85 -22.81 1.39
CA GLY A 34 21.55 -22.18 1.39
C GLY A 34 21.40 -21.67 -0.03
N SER A 35 20.46 -22.25 -0.77
CA SER A 35 19.80 -21.48 -1.82
C SER A 35 19.57 -20.07 -1.28
N PRO A 36 19.86 -19.01 -2.06
CA PRO A 36 19.42 -17.68 -1.65
C PRO A 36 17.95 -17.82 -1.26
N ALA A 37 17.59 -17.31 -0.07
CA ALA A 37 16.19 -17.05 0.24
C ALA A 37 15.59 -16.40 -1.02
N PRO A 38 14.42 -16.82 -1.52
CA PRO A 38 13.88 -16.27 -2.75
C PRO A 38 13.98 -14.76 -2.62
N GLU A 39 14.75 -14.18 -3.54
CA GLU A 39 14.89 -12.76 -3.74
C GLU A 39 13.47 -12.20 -3.60
N ARG A 40 13.24 -11.33 -2.60
CA ARG A 40 11.89 -10.80 -2.38
C ARG A 40 11.42 -10.29 -3.73
N GLU A 41 10.41 -10.95 -4.28
CA GLU A 41 9.80 -10.62 -5.55
C GLU A 41 9.63 -9.11 -5.56
N GLU A 42 10.35 -8.44 -6.47
CA GLU A 42 10.48 -6.99 -6.43
C GLU A 42 9.08 -6.37 -6.41
N ALA A 43 8.78 -5.56 -5.40
CA ALA A 43 7.48 -4.93 -5.29
C ALA A 43 7.49 -3.65 -6.14
N TYR A 44 6.66 -3.64 -7.18
CA TYR A 44 6.55 -2.57 -8.15
C TYR A 44 5.38 -1.65 -7.84
N ARG A 45 5.58 -0.35 -8.09
CA ARG A 45 4.51 0.63 -7.96
C ARG A 45 3.55 0.52 -9.14
N ILE A 46 2.26 0.52 -8.84
CA ILE A 46 1.21 0.46 -9.87
C ILE A 46 1.02 1.86 -10.48
N ASN A 47 0.84 1.90 -11.81
CA ASN A 47 0.42 3.11 -12.54
C ASN A 47 -1.05 3.04 -12.92
N ARG A 48 -1.51 1.89 -13.43
CA ARG A 48 -2.90 1.69 -13.86
C ARG A 48 -3.41 0.32 -13.44
N PHE A 49 -4.65 0.26 -12.99
CA PHE A 49 -5.33 -0.98 -12.66
C PHE A 49 -6.83 -0.82 -12.78
N TRP A 50 -7.56 -1.92 -12.77
CA TRP A 50 -9.02 -1.87 -12.68
C TRP A 50 -9.59 -2.99 -11.82
N PHE A 51 -10.85 -2.86 -11.44
CA PHE A 51 -11.62 -3.94 -10.82
C PHE A 51 -13.09 -3.84 -11.22
N GLU A 52 -13.85 -4.90 -11.01
CA GLU A 52 -15.29 -4.94 -11.27
C GLU A 52 -16.08 -4.70 -9.98
N TYR A 53 -16.83 -3.60 -9.93
CA TYR A 53 -17.71 -3.24 -8.82
C TYR A 53 -19.13 -3.75 -9.09
N LYS A 54 -19.69 -4.56 -8.19
CA LYS A 54 -20.98 -5.26 -8.42
C LYS A 54 -22.19 -4.60 -7.78
N TRP A 55 -22.00 -3.49 -7.07
CA TRP A 55 -23.03 -2.89 -6.23
C TRP A 55 -23.52 -1.55 -6.77
N ASN A 56 -24.56 -1.03 -6.14
CA ASN A 56 -25.06 0.32 -6.39
C ASN A 56 -24.06 1.38 -5.91
N PRO A 57 -24.12 2.62 -6.44
CA PRO A 57 -25.11 3.12 -7.41
C PRO A 57 -24.79 2.83 -8.89
N GLU A 58 -23.56 2.44 -9.22
CA GLU A 58 -23.15 2.25 -10.62
C GLU A 58 -22.28 0.99 -10.77
N PRO A 59 -22.87 -0.20 -10.95
CA PRO A 59 -22.10 -1.42 -11.15
C PRO A 59 -21.31 -1.38 -12.47
N GLY A 60 -20.19 -2.10 -12.52
CA GLY A 60 -19.31 -2.21 -13.68
C GLY A 60 -17.84 -1.97 -13.33
N PHE A 61 -17.01 -1.72 -14.34
CA PHE A 61 -15.59 -1.50 -14.12
C PHE A 61 -15.33 -0.23 -13.28
N ARG A 62 -14.19 -0.22 -12.59
CA ARG A 62 -13.56 0.98 -12.04
C ARG A 62 -12.12 0.99 -12.51
N LEU A 63 -11.83 1.88 -13.45
CA LEU A 63 -10.47 2.06 -13.97
C LEU A 63 -9.77 3.11 -13.12
N TRP A 64 -8.57 2.80 -12.67
CA TRP A 64 -7.74 3.68 -11.84
C TRP A 64 -6.45 4.00 -12.59
N GLU A 65 -6.15 5.29 -12.71
CA GLU A 65 -4.96 5.78 -13.40
C GLU A 65 -4.22 6.80 -12.54
N SER A 66 -2.91 6.61 -12.38
CA SER A 66 -2.04 7.60 -11.75
C SER A 66 -1.46 8.55 -12.78
N ASP A 67 -1.29 9.81 -12.39
CA ASP A 67 -0.56 10.81 -13.19
C ASP A 67 0.96 10.78 -12.97
N GLY A 68 1.47 9.85 -12.16
CA GLY A 68 2.87 9.82 -11.73
C GLY A 68 3.18 10.77 -10.57
N ASP A 69 2.58 11.94 -10.51
CA ASP A 69 2.81 12.98 -9.50
C ASP A 69 2.02 12.81 -8.20
N GLY A 70 1.22 11.73 -8.12
CA GLY A 70 0.55 11.33 -6.89
C GLY A 70 -0.92 11.68 -6.84
N ILE A 71 -1.47 12.09 -7.98
CA ILE A 71 -2.91 12.08 -8.20
C ILE A 71 -3.30 10.75 -8.82
N TRP A 72 -4.46 10.26 -8.39
CA TRP A 72 -5.12 9.09 -8.94
C TRP A 72 -6.51 9.48 -9.40
N THR A 73 -6.89 9.01 -10.58
CA THR A 73 -8.22 9.20 -11.13
C THR A 73 -8.92 7.86 -11.22
N GLU A 74 -10.08 7.77 -10.59
CA GLU A 74 -11.02 6.66 -10.77
C GLU A 74 -12.03 7.05 -11.86
N ILE A 75 -12.17 6.19 -12.87
CA ILE A 75 -13.05 6.36 -14.02
C ILE A 75 -14.15 5.29 -13.96
N TYR A 76 -15.39 5.75 -14.05
CA TYR A 76 -16.61 4.98 -13.93
C TYR A 76 -17.13 4.55 -15.32
N PRO A 77 -18.00 3.52 -15.42
CA PRO A 77 -18.57 3.05 -16.69
C PRO A 77 -19.34 4.13 -17.45
N SER A 78 -19.95 5.09 -16.76
CA SER A 78 -20.59 6.28 -17.31
C SER A 78 -19.63 7.33 -17.84
N GLY A 79 -18.33 7.21 -17.55
CA GLY A 79 -17.31 8.23 -17.80
C GLY A 79 -17.18 9.26 -16.68
N PHE A 80 -17.98 9.17 -15.59
CA PHE A 80 -17.73 9.97 -14.39
C PHE A 80 -16.33 9.71 -13.84
N ARG A 81 -15.77 10.72 -13.19
CA ARG A 81 -14.42 10.65 -12.64
C ARG A 81 -14.39 11.15 -11.20
N SER A 82 -13.70 10.40 -10.35
CA SER A 82 -13.29 10.83 -9.02
C SER A 82 -11.78 11.00 -8.98
N THR A 83 -11.30 11.98 -8.23
CA THR A 83 -9.89 12.30 -8.11
C THR A 83 -9.43 12.19 -6.67
N PHE A 84 -8.30 11.52 -6.50
CA PHE A 84 -7.69 11.17 -5.24
C PHE A 84 -6.27 11.72 -5.20
N GLY A 85 -5.87 12.25 -4.05
CA GLY A 85 -4.61 12.96 -3.86
C GLY A 85 -4.14 12.84 -2.43
N GLY A 86 -3.23 13.73 -2.00
CA GLY A 86 -2.64 13.64 -0.67
C GLY A 86 -1.85 12.34 -0.47
N LYS A 87 -1.20 11.87 -1.55
CA LYS A 87 -0.47 10.60 -1.59
C LYS A 87 0.52 10.50 -0.43
N LYS A 88 0.32 9.48 0.40
CA LYS A 88 1.26 9.09 1.44
C LYS A 88 1.71 7.66 1.20
N ARG A 89 3.02 7.43 1.25
CA ARG A 89 3.57 6.09 1.26
C ARG A 89 3.41 5.49 2.65
N MET A 90 2.87 4.28 2.75
CA MET A 90 2.75 3.59 4.02
C MET A 90 2.78 2.07 3.89
N THR A 91 2.91 1.39 5.02
CA THR A 91 2.85 -0.06 5.10
C THR A 91 1.59 -0.47 5.86
N VAL A 92 0.76 -1.29 5.24
CA VAL A 92 -0.45 -1.87 5.85
C VAL A 92 -0.27 -3.38 5.86
N ARG A 93 -0.27 -3.99 7.06
CA ARG A 93 -0.12 -5.44 7.24
C ARG A 93 1.11 -6.03 6.55
N GLY A 94 2.25 -5.31 6.59
CA GLY A 94 3.51 -5.74 5.97
C GLY A 94 3.65 -5.43 4.48
N VAL A 95 2.59 -4.95 3.82
CA VAL A 95 2.61 -4.59 2.40
C VAL A 95 2.78 -3.08 2.26
N ALA A 96 3.78 -2.66 1.50
CA ALA A 96 3.97 -1.25 1.19
C ALA A 96 3.00 -0.82 0.07
N GLY A 97 2.47 0.39 0.15
CA GLY A 97 1.49 0.89 -0.80
C GLY A 97 1.29 2.40 -0.73
N ASP A 98 0.55 2.91 -1.70
CA ASP A 98 0.14 4.30 -1.75
C ASP A 98 -1.22 4.46 -1.07
N PHE A 99 -1.30 5.37 -0.11
CA PHE A 99 -2.55 5.83 0.48
C PHE A 99 -2.95 7.16 -0.14
N VAL A 100 -4.15 7.24 -0.69
CA VAL A 100 -4.69 8.42 -1.35
C VAL A 100 -6.07 8.74 -0.83
N VAL A 101 -6.40 10.03 -0.76
CA VAL A 101 -7.68 10.52 -0.22
C VAL A 101 -8.46 11.19 -1.34
N LYS A 102 -9.74 10.85 -1.43
CA LYS A 102 -10.66 11.46 -2.39
C LYS A 102 -10.79 12.94 -2.07
N TYR A 103 -10.55 13.82 -3.03
CA TYR A 103 -10.72 15.26 -2.85
C TYR A 103 -11.64 15.90 -3.90
N LYS A 104 -11.99 15.16 -4.96
CA LYS A 104 -12.94 15.60 -5.98
C LYS A 104 -13.73 14.41 -6.52
N GLY A 105 -14.99 14.63 -6.84
CA GLY A 105 -15.90 13.63 -7.40
C GLY A 105 -17.33 13.95 -7.00
N TYR A 106 -18.30 13.39 -7.72
CA TYR A 106 -19.71 13.64 -7.41
C TYR A 106 -20.19 12.66 -6.32
N GLU A 107 -20.34 13.16 -5.10
CA GLU A 107 -20.67 12.35 -3.92
C GLU A 107 -21.99 11.59 -4.07
N GLY A 108 -22.99 12.18 -4.73
CA GLY A 108 -24.28 11.54 -5.00
C GLY A 108 -24.21 10.31 -5.94
N VAL A 109 -23.19 10.21 -6.80
CA VAL A 109 -22.95 9.06 -7.70
C VAL A 109 -21.97 8.07 -7.09
N THR A 110 -21.21 8.48 -6.09
CA THR A 110 -20.11 7.66 -5.57
C THR A 110 -20.40 7.12 -4.17
N GLY A 111 -21.43 7.65 -3.48
CA GLY A 111 -21.79 7.27 -2.12
C GLY A 111 -20.67 7.52 -1.10
N THR A 112 -19.69 8.35 -1.45
CA THR A 112 -18.49 8.61 -0.67
C THR A 112 -18.20 10.11 -0.61
N GLU A 113 -17.95 10.61 0.60
CA GLU A 113 -17.64 12.01 0.84
C GLU A 113 -16.18 12.33 0.48
N ASN A 114 -15.95 13.51 -0.09
CA ASN A 114 -14.61 14.04 -0.32
C ASN A 114 -13.95 14.38 1.03
N GLY A 115 -12.71 13.96 1.24
CA GLY A 115 -11.94 14.20 2.47
C GLY A 115 -12.04 13.10 3.52
N ASP A 116 -13.07 12.25 3.46
CA ASP A 116 -13.35 11.20 4.44
C ASP A 116 -13.31 9.76 3.87
N PHE A 117 -13.11 9.65 2.56
CA PHE A 117 -12.83 8.39 1.87
C PHE A 117 -11.41 8.37 1.30
N GLY A 118 -10.68 7.31 1.62
CA GLY A 118 -9.36 7.04 1.09
C GLY A 118 -9.23 5.62 0.58
N VAL A 119 -8.17 5.38 -0.17
CA VAL A 119 -7.87 4.09 -0.79
C VAL A 119 -6.40 3.80 -0.55
N PHE A 120 -6.11 2.58 -0.09
CA PHE A 120 -4.76 2.06 -0.03
C PHE A 120 -4.54 1.08 -1.19
N ILE A 121 -3.60 1.44 -2.04
CA ILE A 121 -3.20 0.73 -3.26
C ILE A 121 -1.87 0.04 -2.94
N PRO A 122 -1.86 -1.28 -2.65
CA PRO A 122 -0.63 -2.01 -2.39
C PRO A 122 0.25 -2.05 -3.63
N ASP A 123 1.57 -2.13 -3.43
CA ASP A 123 2.48 -2.46 -4.52
C ASP A 123 2.16 -3.83 -5.12
N PHE A 124 2.51 -3.98 -6.38
CA PHE A 124 2.39 -5.20 -7.12
C PHE A 124 3.65 -6.04 -7.01
N ASP A 125 3.51 -7.26 -6.53
CA ASP A 125 4.60 -8.23 -6.35
C ASP A 125 4.30 -9.52 -7.12
N GLY A 126 3.63 -9.43 -8.27
CA GLY A 126 3.21 -10.59 -9.05
C GLY A 126 1.86 -11.17 -8.61
N GLU A 127 1.44 -10.93 -7.37
CA GLU A 127 0.18 -11.47 -6.84
C GLU A 127 -1.02 -10.53 -7.04
N ARG A 128 -2.18 -11.13 -7.35
CA ARG A 128 -3.45 -10.39 -7.39
C ARG A 128 -3.91 -10.05 -5.97
N ARG A 129 -3.87 -8.76 -5.62
CA ARG A 129 -4.19 -8.28 -4.27
C ARG A 129 -5.55 -7.55 -4.21
N PRO A 130 -6.25 -7.62 -3.07
CA PRO A 130 -7.45 -6.82 -2.85
C PRO A 130 -7.09 -5.34 -2.68
N ILE A 131 -8.01 -4.47 -3.09
CA ILE A 131 -7.94 -3.05 -2.74
C ILE A 131 -8.45 -2.84 -1.30
N TYR A 132 -7.89 -1.86 -0.60
CA TYR A 132 -8.34 -1.51 0.75
C TYR A 132 -9.02 -0.15 0.72
N PHE A 133 -10.29 -0.13 1.11
CA PHE A 133 -11.03 1.10 1.31
C PHE A 133 -10.79 1.60 2.71
N VAL A 134 -10.62 2.91 2.87
CA VAL A 134 -10.24 3.50 4.15
C VAL A 134 -11.22 4.61 4.45
N HIS A 135 -12.05 4.40 5.45
CA HIS A 135 -13.02 5.41 5.88
C HIS A 135 -12.51 6.13 7.11
N LYS A 136 -12.78 7.44 7.18
CA LYS A 136 -12.52 8.21 8.38
C LYS A 136 -13.69 8.00 9.36
N LYS A 137 -13.40 7.40 10.51
CA LYS A 137 -14.35 7.16 11.61
C LYS A 137 -13.83 7.84 12.87
N ASN A 138 -14.59 8.78 13.43
CA ASN A 138 -14.20 9.57 14.61
C ASN A 138 -12.80 10.20 14.48
N GLY A 139 -12.50 10.79 13.30
CA GLY A 139 -11.22 11.43 13.00
C GLY A 139 -10.05 10.46 12.75
N ARG A 140 -10.28 9.14 12.78
CA ARG A 140 -9.26 8.11 12.53
C ARG A 140 -9.52 7.38 11.22
N TRP A 141 -8.47 7.13 10.47
CA TRP A 141 -8.53 6.31 9.27
C TRP A 141 -8.64 4.82 9.64
N VAL A 142 -9.70 4.16 9.16
CA VAL A 142 -9.96 2.74 9.42
C VAL A 142 -9.92 2.00 8.08
N PRO A 143 -8.86 1.20 7.82
CA PRO A 143 -8.78 0.41 6.60
C PRO A 143 -9.67 -0.83 6.69
N GLU A 144 -10.41 -1.07 5.62
CA GLU A 144 -11.32 -2.18 5.43
C GLU A 144 -10.88 -2.95 4.18
N LYS A 145 -10.65 -4.25 4.35
CA LYS A 145 -10.31 -5.14 3.23
C LYS A 145 -11.56 -5.28 2.37
N SER A 146 -11.45 -4.98 1.07
CA SER A 146 -12.54 -5.22 0.14
C SER A 146 -12.50 -6.66 -0.41
N GLU A 147 -13.63 -7.10 -0.97
CA GLU A 147 -13.73 -8.30 -1.79
C GLU A 147 -13.33 -8.04 -3.27
N LEU A 148 -12.87 -6.83 -3.57
CA LEU A 148 -12.51 -6.38 -4.91
C LEU A 148 -11.02 -6.55 -5.12
N PHE A 149 -10.66 -7.24 -6.21
CA PHE A 149 -9.29 -7.55 -6.54
C PHE A 149 -8.82 -6.74 -7.74
N MET A 150 -7.64 -6.13 -7.59
CA MET A 150 -7.04 -5.31 -8.63
C MET A 150 -6.53 -6.20 -9.77
N ASN A 151 -6.89 -5.83 -10.99
CA ASN A 151 -6.27 -6.32 -12.22
C ASN A 151 -5.29 -5.24 -12.67
N VAL A 152 -4.00 -5.44 -12.39
CA VAL A 152 -2.95 -4.46 -12.69
C VAL A 152 -2.69 -4.44 -14.19
N LEU A 153 -2.80 -3.26 -14.80
CA LEU A 153 -2.63 -3.05 -16.23
C LEU A 153 -1.21 -2.59 -16.53
N GLU A 154 -0.69 -1.67 -15.72
CA GLU A 154 0.56 -0.99 -15.99
C GLU A 154 1.28 -0.62 -14.69
N LEU A 155 2.60 -0.81 -14.65
CA LEU A 155 3.49 -0.40 -13.57
C LEU A 155 4.07 0.99 -13.84
N ARG A 156 4.60 1.65 -12.81
CA ARG A 156 5.13 3.02 -12.90
C ARG A 156 6.39 3.17 -13.75
N ASP A 157 7.08 2.08 -14.05
CA ASP A 157 8.20 2.07 -14.98
C ASP A 157 7.75 1.95 -16.45
N GLY A 158 6.44 1.89 -16.71
CA GLY A 158 5.85 1.74 -18.04
C GLY A 158 5.64 0.28 -18.46
N THR A 159 5.93 -0.70 -17.59
CA THR A 159 5.69 -2.11 -17.90
C THR A 159 4.18 -2.38 -18.00
N GLU A 160 3.73 -2.79 -19.19
CA GLU A 160 2.36 -3.26 -19.42
C GLU A 160 2.22 -4.74 -19.04
N LEU A 161 1.25 -5.06 -18.18
CA LEU A 161 0.99 -6.42 -17.70
C LEU A 161 -0.28 -7.01 -18.31
N LEU A 162 -1.31 -6.20 -18.51
CA LEU A 162 -2.61 -6.61 -19.03
C LEU A 162 -3.22 -5.51 -19.90
N THR A 163 -4.05 -5.91 -20.87
CA THR A 163 -4.88 -4.98 -21.64
C THR A 163 -6.23 -4.76 -20.95
N PHE A 164 -6.69 -3.51 -20.89
CA PHE A 164 -8.00 -3.19 -20.35
C PHE A 164 -9.11 -3.71 -21.30
N PRO A 165 -10.06 -4.54 -20.82
CA PRO A 165 -11.00 -5.23 -21.72
C PRO A 165 -12.24 -4.41 -22.07
N HIS A 166 -12.34 -3.15 -21.64
CA HIS A 166 -13.51 -2.31 -21.86
C HIS A 166 -13.15 -1.02 -22.62
N GLU A 167 -14.11 -0.49 -23.36
CA GLU A 167 -14.02 0.86 -23.91
C GLU A 167 -14.23 1.89 -22.78
N VAL A 168 -13.34 2.89 -22.71
CA VAL A 168 -13.49 4.01 -21.79
C VAL A 168 -14.32 5.09 -22.49
N PRO A 169 -15.48 5.52 -21.95
CA PRO A 169 -16.27 6.56 -22.57
C PRO A 169 -15.49 7.87 -22.73
N ASN A 170 -15.51 8.42 -23.95
CA ASN A 170 -14.86 9.69 -24.24
C ASN A 170 -15.80 10.84 -23.87
N ARG A 171 -15.31 11.83 -23.09
CA ARG A 171 -16.15 12.93 -22.57
C ARG A 171 -16.63 13.89 -23.68
N ASP A 172 -16.03 13.84 -24.85
CA ASP A 172 -16.32 14.74 -25.97
C ASP A 172 -17.67 14.47 -26.65
N ASN A 173 -18.35 13.37 -26.29
CA ASN A 173 -19.74 13.08 -26.69
C ASN A 173 -20.76 13.61 -25.67
N SER A 174 -20.49 14.75 -25.01
CA SER A 174 -21.56 15.54 -24.39
C SER A 174 -22.44 16.11 -25.50
N GLY A 175 -23.43 15.33 -25.94
CA GLY A 175 -24.56 15.82 -26.69
C GLY A 175 -25.06 17.09 -26.03
N GLY A 176 -25.17 18.15 -26.82
CA GLY A 176 -25.77 19.40 -26.39
C GLY A 176 -27.16 19.13 -25.85
N VAL A 177 -27.29 19.13 -24.53
CA VAL A 177 -28.58 19.41 -23.89
C VAL A 177 -28.75 20.91 -24.05
N GLY A 178 -29.37 21.31 -25.17
CA GLY A 178 -29.94 22.63 -25.31
C GLY A 178 -30.93 22.84 -24.17
N ASN A 179 -30.73 23.92 -23.44
CA ASN A 179 -31.63 24.38 -22.40
C ASN A 179 -32.98 24.76 -23.05
N ASP A 180 -34.04 24.04 -22.71
CA ASP A 180 -35.42 24.54 -22.81
C ASP A 180 -35.96 24.72 -21.39
N PHE A 181 -35.68 25.88 -20.79
CA PHE A 181 -36.45 26.55 -19.74
C PHE A 181 -36.26 28.05 -19.86
#